data_AF-A0A7W1IY81-F1
#
_entry.id   AF-A0A7W1IY81-F1
#
_cell.length_a   1.000
_cell.length_b   1.000
_cell.length_c   1.000
_cell.angle_alpha   90.00
_cell.angle_beta   90.00
_cell.angle_gamma   90.00
#
_symmetry.space_group_name_H-M   'P 1'
#
loop_
_entity.id
_entity.type
_entity.pdbx_description
1 polymer ?
#
loop_
_entity_poly.entity_id
_entity_poly.type
_entity_poly.pdbx_seq_one_letter_code
_entity_poly.pdbx_strand_id
1 'polypeptide(L)'
;MPLIKKRQLEVWSQLSGEERERFLESLPATKEQIEDLFDYIDKRSANEPCVHNLRFTMQFLMEKRLNMPKVMSWLNENGGYCDCEVLQNIETKWF
;
A
#
# COMPACT_ATOMS: atom_id res chain seq x y z
N MET A 1 -19.03 -1.15 -1.49
CA MET A 1 -19.12 -2.55 -1.01
C MET A 1 -17.70 -3.03 -0.74
N PRO A 2 -17.37 -3.64 0.42
CA PRO A 2 -16.02 -4.10 0.73
C PRO A 2 -15.75 -5.40 -0.05
N LEU A 3 -15.52 -5.26 -1.36
CA LEU A 3 -15.27 -6.38 -2.26
C LEU A 3 -13.79 -6.79 -2.29
N ILE A 4 -12.88 -5.94 -1.80
CA ILE A 4 -11.45 -6.25 -1.76
C ILE A 4 -11.16 -7.30 -0.65
N LYS A 5 -11.76 -7.14 0.54
CA LYS A 5 -11.54 -8.09 1.66
C LYS A 5 -12.09 -9.51 1.46
N LYS A 6 -13.00 -9.74 0.49
CA LYS A 6 -13.50 -11.10 0.18
C LYS A 6 -12.70 -11.81 -0.91
N ARG A 7 -11.84 -11.11 -1.66
CA ARG A 7 -10.99 -11.70 -2.71
C ARG A 7 -9.52 -11.86 -2.31
N GLN A 8 -9.14 -11.38 -1.12
CA GLN A 8 -7.78 -11.49 -0.57
C GLN A 8 -7.50 -12.79 0.21
N LEU A 9 -8.42 -13.77 0.24
CA LEU A 9 -8.13 -15.10 0.83
C LEU A 9 -7.35 -16.03 -0.13
N GLU A 10 -7.01 -15.58 -1.33
CA GLU A 10 -6.16 -16.30 -2.29
C GLU A 10 -4.97 -15.46 -2.78
N VAL A 11 -4.48 -14.52 -1.96
CA VAL A 11 -3.17 -13.92 -2.23
C VAL A 11 -2.12 -14.75 -1.55
N TRP A 12 -1.55 -15.66 -2.32
CA TRP A 12 -0.35 -16.38 -1.99
C TRP A 12 0.77 -15.36 -1.75
N SER A 13 1.31 -15.28 -0.54
CA SER A 13 2.59 -14.59 -0.30
C SER A 13 3.65 -15.27 -1.17
N GLN A 14 4.19 -14.55 -2.16
CA GLN A 14 5.17 -15.08 -3.12
C GLN A 14 6.62 -14.83 -2.72
N LEU A 15 6.87 -14.10 -1.63
CA LEU A 15 8.23 -13.75 -1.19
C LEU A 15 8.82 -14.86 -0.31
N SER A 16 10.08 -15.21 -0.58
CA SER A 16 10.90 -15.98 0.36
C SER A 16 11.15 -15.19 1.65
N GLY A 17 11.57 -15.87 2.73
CA GLY A 17 11.83 -15.22 4.03
C GLY A 17 12.83 -14.07 3.93
N GLU A 18 13.89 -14.22 3.14
CA GLU A 18 14.92 -13.20 2.93
C GLU A 18 14.39 -11.99 2.13
N GLU A 19 13.59 -12.22 1.09
CA GLU A 19 12.99 -11.14 0.31
C GLU A 19 11.99 -10.34 1.13
N ARG A 20 11.23 -11.01 2.01
CA ARG A 20 10.31 -10.36 2.93
C ARG A 20 11.04 -9.51 3.96
N GLU A 21 12.15 -10.01 4.50
CA GLU A 21 12.97 -9.24 5.45
C GLU A 21 13.52 -7.97 4.79
N ARG A 22 14.14 -8.09 3.61
CA ARG A 22 14.64 -6.93 2.85
C ARG A 22 13.53 -5.92 2.52
N PHE A 23 12.33 -6.41 2.18
CA PHE A 23 11.17 -5.55 1.93
C PHE A 23 10.79 -4.75 3.19
N LEU A 24 10.71 -5.39 4.36
CA LEU A 24 10.41 -4.73 5.63
C LEU A 24 11.55 -3.82 6.14
N GLU A 25 12.80 -4.14 5.81
CA GLU A 25 13.95 -3.27 6.10
C GLU A 25 13.96 -1.99 5.24
N SER A 26 13.42 -2.07 4.02
CA SER A 26 13.38 -0.96 3.07
C SER A 26 12.32 0.11 3.38
N LEU A 27 11.55 -0.03 4.47
CA LEU A 27 10.38 0.80 4.72
C LEU A 27 10.69 2.29 4.77
N PRO A 28 9.88 3.13 4.08
CA PRO A 28 10.12 4.56 4.03
C PRO A 28 9.63 5.28 5.31
N ALA A 29 8.79 4.62 6.10
CA ALA A 29 8.14 5.09 7.31
C ALA A 29 8.00 3.93 8.32
N THR A 30 7.46 4.17 9.52
CA THR A 30 7.22 3.07 10.47
C THR A 30 6.21 2.07 9.90
N LYS A 31 6.27 0.81 10.33
CA LYS A 31 5.34 -0.24 9.90
C LYS A 31 3.88 0.18 10.10
N GLU A 32 3.56 0.75 11.26
CA GLU A 32 2.23 1.19 11.63
C GLU A 32 1.71 2.31 10.72
N GLN A 33 2.59 3.22 10.28
CA GLN A 33 2.23 4.30 9.35
C GLN A 33 1.90 3.78 7.95
N ILE A 34 2.54 2.69 7.52
CA ILE A 34 2.25 2.06 6.22
C ILE A 34 0.97 1.21 6.30
N GLU A 35 0.74 0.53 7.42
CA GLU A 35 -0.54 -0.14 7.68
C GLU A 35 -1.71 0.86 7.70
N ASP A 36 -1.54 2.00 8.40
CA ASP A 36 -2.52 3.10 8.40
C ASP A 36 -2.79 3.64 6.98
N LEU A 37 -1.78 3.66 6.10
CA LEU A 37 -1.92 4.07 4.71
C LEU A 37 -2.82 3.09 3.93
N PHE A 38 -2.59 1.78 4.06
CA PHE A 38 -3.43 0.78 3.39
C PHE A 38 -4.89 0.89 3.85
N ASP A 39 -5.08 0.99 5.16
CA ASP A 39 -6.40 1.14 5.78
C ASP A 39 -7.11 2.41 5.31
N TYR A 40 -6.37 3.51 5.13
CA TYR A 40 -6.89 4.77 4.61
C TYR A 40 -7.31 4.65 3.14
N ILE A 41 -6.49 4.03 2.29
CA ILE A 41 -6.79 3.82 0.88
C ILE A 41 -8.01 2.91 0.72
N ASP A 42 -8.07 1.77 1.43
CA ASP A 42 -9.18 0.81 1.35
C ASP A 42 -10.51 1.49 1.73
N LYS A 43 -10.51 2.26 2.82
CA LYS A 43 -11.70 2.99 3.28
C LYS A 43 -12.18 4.05 2.28
N ARG A 44 -11.27 4.84 1.70
CA ARG A 44 -11.64 5.93 0.78
C ARG A 44 -11.98 5.43 -0.64
N SER A 45 -11.38 4.33 -1.07
CA SER A 45 -11.63 3.74 -2.39
C SER A 45 -12.81 2.76 -2.43
N ALA A 46 -13.38 2.39 -1.27
CA ALA A 46 -14.40 1.34 -1.14
C ALA A 46 -15.66 1.48 -2.03
N ASN A 47 -15.97 2.68 -2.52
CA ASN A 47 -17.11 2.95 -3.40
C ASN A 47 -16.74 3.82 -4.62
N GLU A 48 -15.46 4.03 -4.88
CA GLU A 48 -14.97 4.83 -6.01
C GLU A 48 -14.23 3.94 -7.01
N PRO A 49 -14.43 4.12 -8.34
CA PRO A 49 -13.61 3.43 -9.33
C PRO A 49 -12.15 3.87 -9.21
N CYS A 50 -11.22 2.96 -9.49
CA CYS A 50 -9.82 3.35 -9.57
C CYS A 50 -9.59 4.32 -10.75
N VAL A 51 -8.96 5.46 -10.44
CA VAL A 51 -8.61 6.51 -11.41
C VAL A 51 -7.12 6.52 -11.76
N HIS A 52 -6.42 5.40 -11.52
CA HIS A 52 -5.01 5.17 -11.84
C HIS A 52 -4.05 6.27 -11.36
N ASN A 53 -4.26 6.76 -10.15
CA ASN A 53 -3.38 7.73 -9.50
C ASN A 53 -3.22 7.41 -8.01
N LEU A 54 -2.32 8.14 -7.35
CA LEU A 54 -2.00 8.03 -5.92
C LEU A 54 -2.66 9.14 -5.10
N ARG A 55 -3.87 9.58 -5.48
CA ARG A 55 -4.55 10.73 -4.85
C ARG A 55 -4.75 10.50 -3.35
N PHE A 56 -5.22 9.33 -2.94
CA PHE A 56 -5.48 9.04 -1.53
C PHE A 56 -4.17 8.86 -0.76
N THR A 57 -3.18 8.21 -1.38
CA THR A 57 -1.82 8.14 -0.83
C THR A 57 -1.26 9.53 -0.56
N MET A 58 -1.27 10.43 -1.55
CA MET A 58 -0.76 11.80 -1.38
C MET A 58 -1.50 12.55 -0.26
N GLN A 59 -2.83 12.41 -0.18
CA GLN A 59 -3.63 13.02 0.90
C GLN A 59 -3.20 12.50 2.27
N PHE A 60 -3.08 11.18 2.44
CA PHE A 60 -2.64 10.58 3.70
C PHE A 60 -1.26 11.06 4.13
N LEU A 61 -0.29 11.08 3.19
CA LEU A 61 1.08 11.52 3.47
C LEU A 61 1.13 12.98 3.92
N MET A 62 0.30 13.85 3.33
CA MET A 62 0.15 15.24 3.76
C MET A 62 -0.47 15.35 5.15
N GLU A 63 -1.58 14.64 5.41
CA GLU A 63 -2.29 14.65 6.69
C GLU A 63 -1.39 14.17 7.85
N LYS A 64 -0.58 13.12 7.61
CA LYS A 64 0.34 12.54 8.59
C LYS A 64 1.73 13.19 8.61
N ARG A 65 1.98 14.17 7.74
CA ARG A 65 3.28 14.85 7.57
C ARG A 65 4.46 13.89 7.32
N LEU A 66 4.20 12.85 6.52
CA LEU A 66 5.22 11.88 6.14
C LEU A 66 6.09 12.39 5.00
N ASN A 67 7.28 11.82 4.84
CA ASN A 67 8.19 12.16 3.76
C ASN A 67 7.65 11.66 2.42
N MET A 68 6.87 12.51 1.74
CA MET A 68 6.17 12.14 0.51
C MET A 68 7.12 11.61 -0.58
N PRO A 69 8.23 12.28 -0.95
CA PRO A 69 9.16 11.74 -1.95
C PRO A 69 9.66 10.33 -1.61
N LYS A 70 10.03 10.10 -0.34
CA LYS A 70 10.55 8.80 0.10
C LYS A 70 9.50 7.69 0.01
N VAL A 71 8.29 7.96 0.49
CA VAL A 71 7.21 6.96 0.44
C VAL A 71 6.79 6.69 -1.00
N MET A 72 6.64 7.73 -1.82
CA MET A 72 6.24 7.57 -3.23
C MET A 72 7.28 6.80 -4.04
N SER A 73 8.59 7.04 -3.85
CA SER A 73 9.65 6.26 -4.52
C SER A 73 9.55 4.79 -4.15
N TRP A 74 9.42 4.50 -2.85
CA TRP A 74 9.32 3.14 -2.35
C TRP A 74 8.07 2.40 -2.87
N LEU A 75 6.92 3.10 -2.94
CA LEU A 75 5.70 2.52 -3.52
C LEU A 75 5.92 2.16 -5.00
N ASN A 76 6.48 3.08 -5.79
CA ASN A 76 6.76 2.85 -7.20
C ASN A 76 7.74 1.68 -7.43
N GLU A 77 8.82 1.63 -6.65
CA GLU A 77 9.82 0.54 -6.68
C GLU A 77 9.19 -0.84 -6.38
N ASN A 78 8.12 -0.86 -5.58
CA ASN A 78 7.39 -2.07 -5.21
C ASN A 78 6.12 -2.33 -6.06
N GLY A 79 5.91 -1.53 -7.11
CA GLY A 79 4.82 -1.69 -8.08
C GLY A 79 3.50 -1.01 -7.71
N GLY A 80 3.51 -0.02 -6.82
CA GLY A 80 2.34 0.76 -6.42
C GLY A 80 2.26 2.12 -7.12
N TYR A 81 1.82 2.16 -8.38
CA TYR A 81 1.70 3.39 -9.17
C TYR A 81 0.30 4.03 -9.11
N CYS A 82 -0.73 3.28 -8.71
CA CYS A 82 -2.05 3.77 -8.27
C CYS A 82 -2.34 3.33 -6.83
N ASP A 83 -3.28 4.03 -6.17
CA ASP A 83 -3.83 3.62 -4.87
C ASP A 83 -4.33 2.15 -4.88
N CYS A 84 -4.83 1.68 -6.02
CA CYS A 84 -5.29 0.31 -6.23
C CYS A 84 -4.17 -0.75 -6.19
N GLU A 85 -3.02 -0.42 -6.76
CA GLU A 85 -1.83 -1.26 -6.86
C GLU A 85 -1.07 -1.23 -5.55
N VAL A 86 -1.15 -0.14 -4.76
CA VAL A 86 -0.63 -0.15 -3.39
C VAL A 86 -1.30 -1.27 -2.59
N LEU A 87 -2.62 -1.41 -2.65
CA LEU A 87 -3.33 -2.51 -1.99
C LEU A 87 -3.03 -3.88 -2.65
N GLN A 88 -2.99 -3.96 -3.98
CA GLN A 88 -2.87 -5.25 -4.66
C GLN A 88 -1.44 -5.80 -4.75
N ASN A 89 -0.43 -4.94 -4.80
CA ASN A 89 0.97 -5.33 -5.03
C ASN A 89 1.84 -5.17 -3.79
N ILE A 90 1.43 -4.36 -2.81
CA ILE A 90 2.25 -4.02 -1.64
C ILE A 90 1.62 -4.56 -0.36
N GLU A 91 0.36 -4.23 -0.06
CA GLU A 91 -0.35 -4.78 1.11
C GLU A 91 -0.39 -6.33 1.07
N THR A 92 -0.48 -6.91 -0.12
CA THR A 92 -0.43 -8.36 -0.33
C THR A 92 0.89 -9.02 0.05
N LYS A 93 2.00 -8.28 0.02
CA LYS A 93 3.33 -8.74 0.47
C LYS A 93 3.54 -8.55 1.99
N TRP A 94 2.62 -7.85 2.64
CA TRP A 94 2.74 -7.44 4.03
C TRP A 94 2.46 -8.60 5.01
N PHE A 95 1.54 -9.50 4.62
CA PHE A 95 1.08 -10.65 5.40
C PHE A 95 1.69 -11.96 4.88
#